data_AF-A0A3C1GBQ6-F1
#
_entry.id   AF-A0A3C1GBQ6-F1
#
_cell.length_a   1.000
_cell.length_b   1.000
_cell.length_c   1.000
_cell.angle_alpha   90.00
_cell.angle_beta   90.00
_cell.angle_gamma   90.00
#
_symmetry.space_group_name_H-M   'P 1'
#
loop_
_entity.id
_entity.type
_entity.pdbx_description
1 polymer ?
#
loop_
_entity_poly.entity_id
_entity_poly.type
_entity_poly.pdbx_seq_one_letter_code
_entity_poly.pdbx_strand_id
1 'polypeptide(L)'
;MRMVGEDEGAAAVAGVRVHRVTVTTLAASGALAGLGGALFAHYATYVEPGHADVMLGVHSLAYGLIGGLGTPLGPILGVALDVGLLES
;
A
#
# COMPACT_ATOMS: atom_id res chain seq x y z
N MET A 1 -1.64 -15.97 -1.85
CA MET A 1 -1.65 -14.84 -2.81
C MET A 1 -0.50 -14.91 -3.81
N ARG A 2 0.74 -15.22 -3.40
CA ARG A 2 1.89 -15.30 -4.34
C ARG A 2 1.65 -16.16 -5.58
N MET A 3 1.03 -17.33 -5.46
CA MET A 3 0.66 -18.16 -6.63
C MET A 3 -0.20 -17.43 -7.66
N VAL A 4 -1.15 -16.58 -7.22
CA VAL A 4 -1.98 -15.77 -8.12
C VAL A 4 -1.19 -14.62 -8.73
N GLY A 5 -0.20 -14.07 -8.02
CA GLY A 5 0.62 -12.96 -8.52
C GLY A 5 1.73 -13.35 -9.50
N GLU A 6 2.14 -14.62 -9.53
CA GLU A 6 3.17 -15.11 -10.45
C GLU A 6 2.54 -15.62 -11.77
N ASP A 7 1.50 -16.46 -11.66
CA ASP A 7 0.79 -17.00 -12.82
C ASP A 7 -0.68 -17.31 -12.47
N GLU A 8 -1.58 -16.44 -12.95
CA GLU A 8 -3.02 -16.59 -12.76
C GLU A 8 -3.58 -17.86 -13.41
N GLY A 9 -3.05 -18.27 -14.56
CA GLY A 9 -3.47 -19.46 -15.29
C GLY A 9 -3.11 -20.74 -14.53
N ALA A 10 -1.87 -20.84 -14.04
CA ALA A 10 -1.43 -21.94 -13.20
C ALA A 10 -2.23 -22.01 -11.88
N ALA A 11 -2.52 -20.86 -11.27
CA ALA A 11 -3.34 -20.79 -10.07
C ALA A 11 -4.79 -21.27 -10.31
N ALA A 12 -5.38 -20.91 -11.47
CA ALA A 12 -6.72 -21.36 -11.84
C ALA A 12 -6.78 -22.87 -12.06
N VAL A 13 -5.78 -23.46 -12.72
CA VAL A 13 -5.67 -24.93 -12.93
C VAL A 13 -5.46 -25.67 -11.60
N ALA A 14 -4.77 -25.06 -10.65
CA ALA A 14 -4.63 -25.58 -9.28
C ALA A 14 -5.92 -25.47 -8.42
N GLY A 15 -7.04 -25.03 -9.01
CA GLY A 15 -8.34 -24.91 -8.34
C GLY A 15 -8.53 -23.62 -7.53
N VAL A 16 -7.60 -22.65 -7.65
CA VAL A 16 -7.74 -21.36 -6.98
C VAL A 16 -8.72 -20.48 -7.75
N ARG A 17 -9.72 -19.94 -7.05
CA ARG A 17 -10.61 -18.91 -7.60
C ARG A 17 -9.90 -17.55 -7.65
N VAL A 18 -9.04 -17.37 -8.64
CA VAL A 18 -8.20 -16.17 -8.87
C VAL A 18 -9.00 -14.88 -8.67
N HIS A 19 -10.17 -14.77 -9.31
CA HIS A 19 -11.02 -13.57 -9.22
C HIS A 19 -11.40 -13.21 -7.77
N ARG A 20 -11.80 -14.18 -6.94
CA ARG A 20 -12.14 -13.90 -5.54
C ARG A 20 -10.92 -13.44 -4.75
N VAL A 21 -9.77 -14.07 -4.98
CA VAL A 21 -8.53 -13.70 -4.28
C VAL A 21 -8.13 -12.27 -4.63
N THR A 22 -8.08 -11.92 -5.92
CA THR A 22 -7.75 -10.57 -6.38
C THR A 22 -8.72 -9.53 -5.81
N VAL A 23 -10.03 -9.75 -5.91
CA VAL A 23 -11.03 -8.79 -5.40
C VAL A 23 -10.92 -8.62 -3.89
N THR A 24 -10.79 -9.70 -3.12
CA THR A 24 -10.65 -9.59 -1.65
C THR A 24 -9.35 -8.89 -1.25
N THR A 25 -8.27 -9.10 -1.99
CA THR A 25 -6.98 -8.46 -1.73
C THR A 25 -7.06 -6.97 -2.02
N LEU A 26 -7.59 -6.59 -3.18
CA LEU A 26 -7.78 -5.20 -3.57
C LEU A 26 -8.72 -4.47 -2.59
N ALA A 27 -9.83 -5.10 -2.20
CA ALA A 27 -10.76 -4.53 -1.24
C ALA A 27 -10.12 -4.33 0.14
N ALA A 28 -9.35 -5.31 0.63
CA ALA A 28 -8.64 -5.19 1.90
C ALA A 28 -7.58 -4.09 1.86
N SER A 29 -6.77 -4.03 0.80
CA SER A 29 -5.76 -2.97 0.63
C SER A 29 -6.40 -1.59 0.51
N GLY A 30 -7.46 -1.46 -0.29
CA GLY A 30 -8.20 -0.21 -0.45
C GLY A 30 -8.89 0.24 0.84
N ALA A 31 -9.41 -0.69 1.64
CA ALA A 31 -9.99 -0.39 2.93
C ALA A 31 -8.95 0.17 3.90
N LEU A 32 -7.75 -0.43 3.97
CA LEU A 32 -6.66 0.08 4.81
C LEU A 32 -6.18 1.46 4.37
N ALA A 33 -5.98 1.65 3.05
CA ALA A 33 -5.59 2.95 2.50
C ALA A 33 -6.66 4.04 2.76
N GLY A 34 -7.93 3.69 2.56
CA GLY A 34 -9.07 4.57 2.80
C GLY A 34 -9.24 4.93 4.28
N LEU A 35 -9.02 3.97 5.20
CA LEU A 35 -9.04 4.23 6.63
C LEU A 35 -7.95 5.22 7.05
N GLY A 36 -6.73 5.06 6.53
CA GLY A 36 -5.64 6.00 6.76
C GLY A 36 -5.98 7.41 6.27
N GLY A 37 -6.49 7.53 5.04
CA GLY A 37 -6.91 8.81 4.48
C GLY A 37 -8.09 9.45 5.24
N ALA A 38 -9.07 8.67 5.66
CA ALA A 38 -10.21 9.16 6.44
C ALA A 38 -9.79 9.66 7.83
N LEU A 39 -8.89 8.94 8.50
CA LEU A 39 -8.35 9.36 9.80
C LEU A 39 -7.50 10.63 9.65
N PHE A 40 -6.67 10.70 8.61
CA PHE A 40 -5.90 11.91 8.29
C PHE A 40 -6.80 13.11 8.01
N ALA A 41 -7.85 12.94 7.20
CA ALA A 41 -8.81 14.00 6.92
C ALA A 41 -9.56 14.46 8.18
N HIS A 42 -9.89 13.53 9.08
CA HIS A 42 -10.50 13.86 10.36
C HIS A 42 -9.54 14.65 11.27
N TYR A 43 -8.26 14.26 11.30
CA TYR A 43 -7.23 14.94 12.09
C TYR A 43 -6.86 16.32 11.54
N ALA A 44 -6.72 16.46 10.22
CA ALA A 44 -6.31 17.71 9.57
C ALA A 44 -7.35 18.82 9.78
N THR A 45 -8.64 18.48 9.97
CA THR A 45 -9.81 19.40 10.14
C THR A 45 -10.06 20.42 9.02
N TYR A 46 -9.06 20.68 8.17
CA TYR A 46 -9.08 21.56 7.01
C TYR A 46 -8.24 20.96 5.88
N VAL A 47 -8.75 21.01 4.65
CA VAL A 47 -8.06 20.49 3.47
C VAL A 47 -7.45 21.65 2.70
N GLU A 48 -6.13 21.84 2.86
CA GLU A 48 -5.34 22.74 2.03
C GLU A 48 -4.71 21.98 0.84
N PRO A 49 -4.55 22.60 -0.36
CA PRO A 49 -3.92 21.96 -1.51
C PRO A 49 -2.51 21.41 -1.24
N GLY A 50 -1.78 22.00 -0.29
CA GLY A 50 -0.45 21.54 0.12
C GLY A 50 -0.43 20.13 0.73
N HIS A 51 -1.54 19.64 1.27
CA HIS A 51 -1.60 18.29 1.85
C HIS A 51 -1.56 17.16 0.81
N ALA A 52 -1.83 17.46 -0.46
CA ALA A 52 -1.83 16.50 -1.56
C ALA A 52 -0.79 16.90 -2.61
N ASP A 53 0.38 17.36 -2.16
CA ASP A 53 1.47 17.71 -3.06
C ASP A 53 2.15 16.47 -3.67
N VAL A 54 2.82 16.67 -4.80
CA VAL A 54 3.55 15.64 -5.55
C VAL A 54 4.57 14.94 -4.66
N MET A 55 5.22 15.67 -3.75
CA MET A 55 6.23 15.11 -2.85
C MET A 55 5.66 14.02 -1.94
N LEU A 56 4.41 14.13 -1.49
CA LEU A 56 3.76 13.08 -0.70
C LEU A 56 3.59 11.79 -1.53
N GLY A 57 3.23 11.94 -2.81
CA GLY A 57 3.18 10.83 -3.75
C GLY A 57 4.53 10.16 -3.95
N VAL A 58 5.60 10.95 -4.10
CA VAL A 58 6.98 10.45 -4.21
C VAL A 58 7.37 9.64 -2.98
N HIS A 59 7.14 10.18 -1.78
CA HIS A 59 7.43 9.46 -0.53
C HIS A 59 6.63 8.16 -0.43
N SER A 60 5.34 8.15 -0.80
CA SER A 60 4.53 6.93 -0.75
C SER A 60 5.09 5.78 -1.59
N LEU A 61 5.67 6.10 -2.76
CA LEU A 61 6.35 5.14 -3.61
C LEU A 61 7.71 4.76 -3.02
N ALA A 62 8.46 5.75 -2.50
CA ALA A 62 9.77 5.55 -1.90
C ALA A 62 9.70 4.60 -0.70
N TYR A 63 8.69 4.68 0.15
CA TYR A 63 8.50 3.78 1.28
C TYR A 63 8.46 2.30 0.86
N GLY A 64 7.71 2.00 -0.22
CA GLY A 64 7.66 0.65 -0.78
C GLY A 64 8.99 0.21 -1.39
N LEU A 65 9.73 1.14 -2.01
CA LEU A 65 11.01 0.86 -2.66
C LEU A 65 12.13 0.63 -1.63
N ILE A 66 12.26 1.52 -0.65
CA ILE A 66 13.25 1.47 0.45
C ILE A 66 13.02 0.20 1.27
N GLY A 67 11.77 -0.07 1.61
CA GLY A 67 11.36 -1.24 2.39
C GLY A 67 11.41 -2.57 1.63
N GLY A 68 11.38 -2.52 0.29
CA GLY A 68 11.32 -3.67 -0.60
C GLY A 68 9.91 -4.16 -0.89
N LEU A 69 9.61 -4.40 -2.17
CA LEU A 69 8.29 -4.82 -2.68
C LEU A 69 7.99 -6.31 -2.52
N GLY A 70 9.00 -7.12 -2.12
CA GLY A 70 8.88 -8.58 -2.03
C GLY A 70 8.15 -9.09 -0.80
N THR A 71 7.89 -8.24 0.21
CA THR A 71 7.22 -8.64 1.45
C THR A 71 6.21 -7.58 1.91
N PRO A 72 5.11 -7.98 2.57
CA PRO A 72 4.14 -7.03 3.11
C PRO A 72 4.69 -6.18 4.27
N LEU A 73 5.76 -6.64 4.93
CA LEU A 73 6.42 -5.89 6.01
C LEU A 73 7.45 -4.88 5.48
N GLY A 74 7.90 -5.04 4.23
CA GLY A 74 8.86 -4.15 3.60
C GLY A 74 8.43 -2.69 3.66
N PRO A 75 7.27 -2.31 3.10
CA PRO A 75 6.80 -0.93 3.11
C PRO A 75 6.70 -0.31 4.52
N ILE A 76 6.36 -1.10 5.55
CA ILE A 76 6.30 -0.62 6.94
C ILE A 76 7.69 -0.22 7.44
N LEU A 77 8.71 -1.04 7.16
CA LEU A 77 10.09 -0.71 7.49
C LEU A 77 10.60 0.49 6.69
N GLY A 78 10.19 0.60 5.41
CA GLY A 78 10.53 1.74 4.57
C GLY A 78 9.99 3.06 5.12
N VAL A 79 8.72 3.10 5.56
CA VAL A 79 8.14 4.26 6.27
C VAL A 79 8.94 4.58 7.54
N ALA A 80 9.21 3.57 8.38
CA ALA A 80 9.91 3.79 9.64
C ALA A 80 11.33 4.34 9.46
N LEU A 81 12.03 3.92 8.41
CA LEU A 81 13.37 4.42 8.07
C LEU A 81 13.32 5.83 7.50
N ASP A 82 12.40 6.10 6.57
CA ASP A 82 12.28 7.42 5.94
C ASP A 82 11.90 8.49 6.98
N VAL A 83 10.81 8.26 7.73
CA VAL A 83 10.36 9.19 8.78
C VAL A 83 11.37 9.27 9.93
N GLY A 84 12.06 8.18 10.26
CA GLY A 84 13.01 8.16 11.36
C GLY A 84 14.38 8.77 11.06
N LEU A 85 14.80 8.82 9.80
CA LEU A 85 16.15 9.24 9.39
C LEU A 85 16.18 10.50 8.52
N LEU A 86 15.16 10.74 7.70
CA LEU A 86 15.10 11.88 6.78
C LEU A 86 14.31 13.06 7.36
N GLU A 87 13.28 12.78 8.17
CA GLU A 87 12.42 13.79 8.79
C GLU A 87 12.85 14.13 10.26
N SER A 88 13.99 13.59 10.72
CA SER A 88 14.60 13.89 12.03
C SER A 88 15.55 15.09 11.98
#